data_AF-A0A528B0X2-F1
#
_entry.id   AF-A0A528B0X2-F1
#
_cell.length_a   1.000
_cell.length_b   1.000
_cell.length_c   1.000
_cell.angle_alpha   90.00
_cell.angle_beta   90.00
_cell.angle_gamma   90.00
#
_symmetry.space_group_name_H-M   'P 1'
#
loop_
_entity.id
_entity.type
_entity.pdbx_description
1 polymer ?
#
loop_
_entity_poly.entity_id
_entity_poly.type
_entity_poly.pdbx_seq_one_letter_code
_entity_poly.pdbx_strand_id
1 'polypeptide(L)'
;MPLCLPMIRRLKSPHLFGAMDRLPALGRPVGNKTFEVVNPSTGEVLAELPDMGVEETRAAVDKAYVAQSGWAALTARERSDVLWRWHQLIIDHAGDLAAILTAEMGKPLAEAMSEVSHAAAYLQWYAEEA
;
A
#
# COMPACT_ATOMS: atom_id res chain seq x y z
N MET A 1 -11.51 -6.87 3.00
CA MET A 1 -10.90 -7.91 3.81
C MET A 1 -10.05 -7.24 4.87
N PRO A 2 -10.42 -7.36 6.14
CA PRO A 2 -9.68 -6.74 7.21
C PRO A 2 -8.38 -7.51 7.49
N LEU A 3 -7.37 -6.79 7.94
CA LEU A 3 -6.20 -7.37 8.58
C LEU A 3 -6.64 -8.25 9.77
N CYS A 4 -5.95 -9.37 9.97
CA CYS A 4 -6.21 -10.26 11.10
C CYS A 4 -5.61 -9.69 12.40
N LEU A 5 -6.09 -10.16 13.55
CA LEU A 5 -5.63 -9.72 14.87
C LEU A 5 -4.10 -9.80 15.07
N PRO A 6 -3.39 -10.83 14.57
CA PRO A 6 -1.93 -10.86 14.62
C PRO A 6 -1.30 -9.62 13.96
N MET A 7 -1.82 -9.15 12.83
CA MET A 7 -1.29 -7.93 12.21
C MET A 7 -1.70 -6.68 13.00
N ILE A 8 -3.00 -6.54 13.34
CA ILE A 8 -3.54 -5.35 14.01
C ILE A 8 -2.78 -5.00 15.29
N ARG A 9 -2.45 -5.99 16.13
CA ARG A 9 -1.75 -5.76 17.41
C ARG A 9 -0.33 -5.20 17.27
N ARG A 10 0.25 -5.25 16.06
CA ARG A 10 1.60 -4.76 15.74
C ARG A 10 1.59 -3.32 15.25
N LEU A 11 0.42 -2.74 14.99
CA LEU A 11 0.25 -1.40 14.41
C LEU A 11 -0.10 -0.36 15.48
N LYS A 12 0.52 0.81 15.40
CA LYS A 12 0.16 2.00 16.19
C LYS A 12 -1.15 2.62 15.70
N SER A 13 -1.36 2.64 14.38
CA SER A 13 -2.54 3.23 13.73
C SER A 13 -3.32 2.21 12.89
N PRO A 14 -3.86 1.13 13.49
CA PRO A 14 -4.46 0.02 12.74
C PRO A 14 -5.66 0.43 11.86
N HIS A 15 -6.37 1.49 12.23
CA HIS A 15 -7.51 2.01 11.47
C HIS A 15 -7.12 2.54 10.08
N LEU A 16 -5.86 2.95 9.87
CA LEU A 16 -5.36 3.39 8.56
C LEU A 16 -5.19 2.23 7.58
N PHE A 17 -4.95 1.02 8.10
CA PHE A 17 -4.60 -0.16 7.30
C PHE A 17 -5.72 -1.20 7.22
N GLY A 18 -6.73 -1.11 8.09
CA GLY A 18 -7.83 -2.09 8.17
C GLY A 18 -8.95 -1.93 7.13
N ALA A 19 -8.86 -0.97 6.21
CA ALA A 19 -9.93 -0.65 5.24
C ALA A 19 -9.45 -0.59 3.78
N MET A 20 -8.34 -1.26 3.44
CA MET A 20 -7.79 -1.22 2.08
C MET A 20 -8.83 -1.66 1.04
N ASP A 21 -9.64 -2.68 1.34
CA ASP A 21 -10.74 -3.17 0.50
C ASP A 21 -11.89 -2.18 0.25
N ARG A 22 -11.97 -1.12 1.05
CA ARG A 22 -13.01 -0.10 0.98
C ARG A 22 -12.54 1.18 0.28
N LEU A 23 -11.28 1.25 -0.13
CA LEU A 23 -10.76 2.37 -0.92
C LEU A 23 -11.45 2.35 -2.29
N PRO A 24 -12.27 3.37 -2.64
CA PRO A 24 -13.01 3.39 -3.91
C PRO A 24 -12.10 3.33 -5.15
N ALA A 25 -10.86 3.81 -4.99
CA ALA A 25 -9.83 3.76 -6.01
C ALA A 25 -9.39 2.32 -6.34
N LEU A 26 -9.45 1.40 -5.37
CA LEU A 26 -9.11 0.00 -5.59
C LEU A 26 -10.23 -0.75 -6.31
N GLY A 27 -9.87 -1.75 -7.12
CA GLY A 27 -10.81 -2.61 -7.81
C GLY A 27 -11.64 -3.44 -6.84
N ARG A 28 -12.83 -3.89 -7.28
CA ARG A 28 -13.59 -4.90 -6.53
C ARG A 28 -13.26 -6.28 -7.11
N PRO A 29 -12.98 -7.29 -6.26
CA PRO A 29 -12.78 -8.64 -6.73
C PRO A 29 -14.05 -9.19 -7.38
N VAL A 30 -13.88 -10.00 -8.41
CA VAL A 30 -14.94 -10.78 -9.04
C VAL A 30 -14.94 -12.16 -8.40
N GLY A 31 -16.03 -12.48 -7.70
CA GLY A 31 -16.16 -13.72 -6.94
C GLY A 31 -15.45 -13.67 -5.59
N ASN A 32 -15.19 -14.85 -5.02
CA ASN A 32 -14.77 -15.03 -3.63
C ASN A 32 -13.42 -15.76 -3.49
N LYS A 33 -12.58 -15.79 -4.54
CA LYS A 33 -11.26 -16.42 -4.45
C LYS A 33 -10.31 -15.53 -3.65
N THR A 34 -9.57 -16.15 -2.74
CA THR A 34 -8.71 -15.48 -1.79
C THR A 34 -7.49 -16.33 -1.47
N PHE A 35 -6.46 -15.72 -0.91
CA PHE A 35 -5.30 -16.40 -0.35
C PHE A 35 -4.86 -15.77 0.97
N GLU A 36 -4.24 -16.58 1.82
CA GLU A 36 -3.73 -16.13 3.12
C GLU A 36 -2.32 -15.53 2.96
N VAL A 37 -2.10 -14.40 3.62
CA VAL A 37 -0.77 -13.84 3.88
C VAL A 37 -0.36 -14.31 5.28
N VAL A 38 0.73 -15.05 5.35
CA VAL A 38 1.20 -15.67 6.59
C VAL A 38 2.50 -15.05 7.05
N ASN A 39 2.69 -14.98 8.38
CA ASN A 39 3.97 -14.61 8.95
C ASN A 39 4.95 -15.80 8.82
N PRO A 40 6.07 -15.67 8.10
CA PRO A 40 6.96 -16.80 7.85
C PRO A 40 7.70 -17.28 9.11
N SER A 41 7.82 -16.43 10.14
CA SER A 41 8.51 -16.76 11.39
C SER A 41 7.63 -17.44 12.42
N THR A 42 6.29 -17.34 12.30
CA THR A 42 5.34 -17.87 13.30
C THR A 42 4.25 -18.77 12.71
N GLY A 43 3.99 -18.68 11.41
CA GLY A 43 2.85 -19.33 10.73
C GLY A 43 1.49 -18.65 11.01
N GLU A 44 1.45 -17.54 11.75
CA GLU A 44 0.20 -16.80 12.00
C GLU A 44 -0.32 -16.16 10.70
N VAL A 45 -1.62 -16.29 10.42
CA VAL A 45 -2.29 -15.55 9.33
C VAL A 45 -2.37 -14.06 9.69
N LEU A 46 -1.88 -13.21 8.79
CA LEU A 46 -1.82 -11.75 8.95
C LEU A 46 -2.97 -11.04 8.24
N ALA A 47 -3.35 -11.56 7.07
CA ALA A 47 -4.44 -11.06 6.26
C ALA A 47 -4.91 -12.16 5.31
N GLU A 48 -6.10 -11.98 4.78
CA GLU A 48 -6.60 -12.73 3.64
C GLU A 48 -6.82 -11.69 2.52
N LEU A 49 -6.29 -11.95 1.33
CA LEU A 49 -6.35 -11.03 0.20
C LEU A 49 -7.10 -11.65 -0.98
N PRO A 50 -7.77 -10.86 -1.83
CA PRO A 50 -8.44 -11.39 -3.01
C PRO A 50 -7.42 -11.90 -4.02
N ASP A 51 -7.70 -13.09 -4.58
CA ASP A 51 -6.94 -13.67 -5.69
C ASP A 51 -7.53 -13.17 -7.01
N MET A 52 -7.12 -11.95 -7.39
CA MET A 52 -7.62 -11.24 -8.58
C MET A 52 -7.01 -11.77 -9.88
N GLY A 53 -7.83 -11.81 -10.93
CA GLY A 53 -7.45 -12.34 -12.23
C GLY A 53 -7.50 -11.31 -13.37
N VAL A 54 -7.73 -11.82 -14.58
CA VAL A 54 -7.71 -11.05 -15.82
C VAL A 54 -8.80 -9.97 -15.84
N GLU A 55 -9.98 -10.25 -15.27
CA GLU A 55 -11.11 -9.33 -15.31
C GLU A 55 -10.88 -8.09 -14.43
N GLU A 56 -10.44 -8.27 -13.19
CA GLU A 56 -10.08 -7.18 -12.29
C GLU A 56 -8.90 -6.38 -12.83
N THR A 57 -7.92 -7.06 -13.43
CA THR A 57 -6.77 -6.41 -14.07
C THR A 57 -7.24 -5.51 -15.21
N ARG A 58 -8.15 -5.98 -16.08
CA ARG A 58 -8.72 -5.15 -17.16
C ARG A 58 -9.46 -3.94 -16.59
N ALA A 59 -10.29 -4.14 -15.56
CA ALA A 59 -10.99 -3.04 -14.92
C ALA A 59 -10.03 -2.00 -14.29
N ALA A 60 -8.90 -2.44 -13.74
CA ALA A 60 -7.87 -1.53 -13.23
C ALA A 60 -7.19 -0.72 -14.36
N VAL A 61 -6.90 -1.34 -15.49
CA VAL A 61 -6.36 -0.67 -16.69
C VAL A 61 -7.34 0.36 -17.22
N ASP A 62 -8.62 0.02 -17.34
CA ASP A 62 -9.65 0.93 -17.83
C ASP A 62 -9.80 2.15 -16.90
N LYS A 63 -9.79 1.94 -15.58
CA LYS A 63 -9.80 3.04 -14.59
C LYS A 63 -8.57 3.94 -14.73
N ALA A 64 -7.38 3.35 -14.88
CA ALA A 64 -6.14 4.11 -15.05
C ALA A 64 -6.15 4.94 -16.35
N TYR A 65 -6.65 4.36 -17.45
CA TYR A 65 -6.80 5.05 -18.74
C TYR A 65 -7.71 6.28 -18.61
N VAL A 66 -8.85 6.15 -17.93
CA VAL A 66 -9.77 7.28 -17.68
C VAL A 66 -9.13 8.36 -16.81
N ALA A 67 -8.36 7.99 -15.79
CA ALA A 67 -7.72 8.94 -14.88
C ALA A 67 -6.50 9.65 -15.49
N GLN A 68 -5.87 9.05 -16.51
CA GLN A 68 -4.59 9.50 -17.05
C GLN A 68 -4.62 10.93 -17.58
N SER A 69 -5.67 11.30 -18.32
CA SER A 69 -5.76 12.64 -18.94
C SER A 69 -5.90 13.75 -17.89
N GLY A 70 -6.67 13.49 -16.83
CA GLY A 70 -6.82 14.42 -15.71
C GLY A 70 -5.53 14.62 -14.93
N TRP A 71 -4.81 13.53 -14.65
CA TRP A 71 -3.50 13.61 -14.00
C TRP A 71 -2.44 14.33 -14.86
N ALA A 72 -2.43 14.04 -16.16
CA ALA A 72 -1.49 14.65 -17.10
C ALA A 72 -1.75 16.16 -17.31
N ALA A 73 -3.00 16.60 -17.16
CA ALA A 73 -3.38 18.01 -17.28
C ALA A 73 -2.96 18.88 -16.07
N LEU A 74 -2.63 18.26 -14.93
CA LEU A 74 -2.08 18.99 -13.79
C LEU A 74 -0.75 19.65 -14.13
N THR A 75 -0.46 20.76 -13.47
CA THR A 75 0.86 21.38 -13.53
C THR A 75 1.90 20.50 -12.84
N ALA A 76 3.17 20.71 -13.18
CA ALA A 76 4.32 20.15 -12.48
C ALA A 76 4.22 20.35 -10.96
N ARG A 77 3.86 21.58 -10.54
CA ARG A 77 3.74 21.93 -9.13
C ARG A 77 2.64 21.13 -8.42
N GLU A 78 1.47 21.00 -9.02
CA GLU A 78 0.36 20.25 -8.42
C GLU A 78 0.71 18.75 -8.26
N ARG A 79 1.37 18.16 -9.26
CA ARG A 79 1.86 16.77 -9.15
C ARG A 79 2.92 16.63 -8.06
N SER A 80 3.88 17.57 -8.01
CA SER A 80 4.91 17.64 -6.98
C SER A 80 4.30 17.68 -5.58
N ASP A 81 3.30 18.53 -5.36
CA ASP A 81 2.63 18.67 -4.06
C ASP A 81 1.92 17.36 -3.63
N VAL A 82 1.30 16.64 -4.57
CA VAL A 82 0.69 15.32 -4.30
C VAL A 82 1.75 14.28 -3.92
N LEU A 83 2.84 14.17 -4.68
CA LEU A 83 3.93 13.24 -4.41
C LEU A 83 4.63 13.56 -3.09
N TRP A 84 4.83 14.84 -2.78
CA TRP A 84 5.40 15.30 -1.52
C TRP A 84 4.51 14.95 -0.33
N ARG A 85 3.19 15.14 -0.47
CA ARG A 85 2.25 14.73 0.58
C ARG A 85 2.29 13.23 0.80
N TRP A 86 2.42 12.44 -0.26
CA TRP A 86 2.55 10.99 -0.15
C TRP A 86 3.85 10.58 0.55
N HIS A 87 4.99 11.17 0.18
CA HIS A 87 6.26 11.01 0.90
C HIS A 87 6.09 11.26 2.40
N GLN A 88 5.52 12.41 2.78
CA GLN A 88 5.34 12.76 4.20
C GLN A 88 4.49 11.73 4.95
N LEU A 89 3.40 11.25 4.34
CA LEU A 89 2.55 10.23 4.93
C LEU A 89 3.30 8.90 5.16
N ILE A 90 4.19 8.51 4.24
CA ILE A 90 5.03 7.31 4.45
C ILE A 90 5.95 7.51 5.64
N ILE A 91 6.62 8.67 5.76
CA ILE A 91 7.52 8.97 6.87
C ILE A 91 6.76 9.00 8.21
N ASP A 92 5.60 9.68 8.26
CA ASP A 92 4.76 9.80 9.46
C ASP A 92 4.30 8.42 9.97
N HIS A 93 4.14 7.45 9.06
CA HIS A 93 3.67 6.09 9.36
C HIS A 93 4.73 5.01 9.14
N ALA A 94 6.02 5.37 9.09
CA ALA A 94 7.09 4.45 8.71
C ALA A 94 7.20 3.24 9.66
N GLY A 95 6.94 3.45 10.96
CA GLY A 95 6.95 2.36 11.94
C GLY A 95 5.87 1.31 11.71
N ASP A 96 4.67 1.72 11.29
CA ASP A 96 3.57 0.80 11.00
C ASP A 96 3.81 0.05 9.69
N LEU A 97 4.32 0.75 8.65
CA LEU A 97 4.72 0.14 7.38
C LEU A 97 5.85 -0.88 7.56
N ALA A 98 6.87 -0.55 8.37
CA ALA A 98 7.96 -1.47 8.67
C ALA A 98 7.50 -2.69 9.47
N ALA A 99 6.52 -2.52 10.37
CA ALA A 99 5.91 -3.64 11.11
C ALA A 99 5.14 -4.59 10.18
N ILE A 100 4.43 -4.07 9.17
CA ILE A 100 3.77 -4.87 8.13
C ILE A 100 4.82 -5.67 7.35
N LEU A 101 5.83 -4.99 6.81
CA LEU A 101 6.87 -5.58 5.98
C LEU A 101 7.67 -6.67 6.74
N THR A 102 8.00 -6.41 8.00
CA THR A 102 8.63 -7.38 8.90
C THR A 102 7.74 -8.59 9.11
N ALA A 103 6.44 -8.37 9.35
CA ALA A 103 5.52 -9.45 9.65
C ALA A 103 5.28 -10.36 8.44
N GLU A 104 5.10 -9.81 7.23
CA GLU A 104 4.78 -10.60 6.03
C GLU A 104 6.00 -11.24 5.37
N MET A 105 7.18 -10.59 5.44
CA MET A 105 8.39 -11.06 4.76
C MET A 105 9.39 -11.73 5.70
N GLY A 106 9.42 -11.33 6.98
CA GLY A 106 10.32 -11.89 8.00
C GLY A 106 11.66 -11.16 8.17
N LYS A 107 11.93 -10.08 7.40
CA LYS A 107 13.16 -9.28 7.56
C LYS A 107 13.20 -8.57 8.92
N PRO A 108 14.38 -8.32 9.51
CA PRO A 108 14.49 -7.55 10.74
C PRO A 108 13.87 -6.15 10.64
N LEU A 109 13.26 -5.68 11.73
CA LEU A 109 12.56 -4.39 11.76
C LEU A 109 13.46 -3.20 11.35
N ALA A 110 14.74 -3.22 11.71
CA ALA A 110 15.69 -2.17 11.33
C ALA A 110 15.94 -2.12 9.81
N GLU A 111 15.97 -3.28 9.15
CA GLU A 111 16.07 -3.36 7.69
C GLU A 111 14.77 -2.87 7.04
N ALA A 112 13.62 -3.29 7.56
CA ALA A 112 12.32 -2.80 7.09
C ALA A 112 12.17 -1.27 7.22
N MET A 113 12.63 -0.69 8.33
CA MET A 113 12.64 0.77 8.51
C MET A 113 13.51 1.48 7.48
N SER A 114 14.69 0.92 7.18
CA SER A 114 15.59 1.45 6.15
C SER A 114 14.93 1.38 4.77
N GLU A 115 14.27 0.27 4.45
CA GLU A 115 13.56 0.07 3.17
C GLU A 115 12.39 1.04 2.99
N VAL A 116 11.56 1.22 4.03
CA VAL A 116 10.46 2.20 3.98
C VAL A 116 10.98 3.62 3.77
N SER A 117 12.08 3.98 4.46
CA SER A 117 12.70 5.30 4.32
C SER A 117 13.28 5.49 2.91
N HIS A 118 13.91 4.46 2.35
CA HIS A 118 14.45 4.48 0.99
C HIS A 118 13.33 4.57 -0.06
N ALA A 119 12.23 3.84 0.11
CA ALA A 119 11.05 3.95 -0.75
C ALA A 119 10.43 5.35 -0.71
N ALA A 120 10.34 5.96 0.46
CA ALA A 120 9.86 7.34 0.61
C ALA A 120 10.77 8.34 -0.13
N ALA A 121 12.08 8.14 -0.10
CA ALA A 121 13.05 9.02 -0.77
C ALA A 121 12.84 9.07 -2.30
N TYR A 122 12.43 7.97 -2.93
CA TYR A 122 12.07 7.99 -4.35
C TYR A 122 10.89 8.92 -4.66
N LEU A 123 9.87 8.94 -3.80
CA LEU A 123 8.73 9.86 -3.99
C LEU A 123 9.13 11.31 -3.82
N GLN A 124 10.00 11.60 -2.85
CA GLN A 124 10.58 12.93 -2.70
C GLN A 124 11.34 13.33 -3.97
N TRP A 125 12.23 12.48 -4.47
CA TRP A 125 13.02 12.75 -5.67
C TRP A 125 12.12 13.04 -6.89
N TYR A 126 11.14 12.17 -7.17
CA TYR A 126 10.24 12.37 -8.31
C TYR A 126 9.27 13.54 -8.11
N ALA A 127 9.00 13.97 -6.88
CA ALA A 127 8.27 15.21 -6.63
C ALA A 127 9.10 16.43 -7.01
N GLU A 128 10.40 16.41 -6.76
CA GLU A 128 11.33 17.51 -7.10
C GLU A 128 11.57 17.61 -8.62
N GLU A 129 11.48 16.49 -9.33
CA GLU A 129 11.64 16.40 -10.80
C GLU A 129 10.31 16.46 -11.60
N ALA A 130 9.17 16.73 -10.94
CA ALA A 130 7.81 16.61 -11.50
C ALA A 130 7.41 17.65 -12.55
#